data_AF-A0A7V5YWH9-F1
#
_entry.id   AF-A0A7V5YWH9-F1
#
_cell.length_a   1.000
_cell.length_b   1.000
_cell.length_c   1.000
_cell.angle_alpha   90.00
_cell.angle_beta   90.00
_cell.angle_gamma   90.00
#
_symmetry.space_group_name_H-M   'P 1'
#
loop_
_entity.id
_entity.type
_entity.pdbx_description
1 polymer ?
#
loop_
_entity_poly.entity_id
_entity_poly.type
_entity_poly.pdbx_seq_one_letter_code
_entity_poly.pdbx_strand_id
1 'polypeptide(L)'
;MEPLLKATGLCLNLGPLPAVRDVSLEIYPGQVVGLAGRSGAGKSALAMLLAGVHVPTQGQLHFAGRPVGWPFDARALGIEVIYQQPAIAENLSIAHNVFLGHEIGWPGRGKWLKVPDRARMEREAARILARLGMSVASLREPAAALSGEQRQLVAIARAMTRPARLIIVDDPMLLLSYPSQQRLLSLVQSWQREQTAVLFASGNVDHLLAVTDRILVLRDGQCVADLQTDGTGREEILAAMVGIADRQQLTPIMWALDSYYRAREQAEKLSQRQALLDRELDARAAAHWQVLDHMADQIDTLDTANAALQDAQRRLLAELEEERKQLAREIHDQVIQDLLAVSYELEEIGARDGTATSLQSELLGIRGSIRDLVDDLRHICRNLRPPTLDSLGLGPALESYTREWAEHSGIAVKLSLDARLKRLPESIELSIFRIVQEALNNVRKHAAATVVEITLQHTSPRTLMLSIADNGCGLGQEFDLAALPTQGHYGLLGISERVALLGGRFKVQNHAPGGTLLQVEIPHPRIEAPGDQG
;
A
#
# COMPACT_ATOMS: atom_id res chain seq x y z
N MET A 1 -21.83 -55.15 -36.78
CA MET A 1 -22.19 -54.86 -35.38
C MET A 1 -23.66 -54.47 -35.35
N GLU A 2 -24.39 -54.74 -34.26
CA GLU A 2 -25.75 -54.24 -34.08
C GLU A 2 -25.74 -52.82 -33.47
N PRO A 3 -26.68 -51.95 -33.83
CA PRO A 3 -26.77 -50.61 -33.25
C PRO A 3 -27.23 -50.65 -31.79
N LEU A 4 -26.61 -49.83 -30.95
CA LEU A 4 -27.04 -49.62 -29.56
C LEU A 4 -28.37 -48.88 -29.51
N LEU A 5 -28.55 -47.86 -30.34
CA LEU A 5 -29.79 -47.13 -30.47
C LEU A 5 -30.17 -47.06 -31.95
N LYS A 6 -31.42 -47.39 -32.28
CA LYS A 6 -31.97 -47.28 -33.63
C LYS A 6 -33.31 -46.56 -33.57
N ALA A 7 -33.35 -45.38 -34.17
CA ALA A 7 -34.53 -44.56 -34.34
C ALA A 7 -34.99 -44.63 -35.80
N THR A 8 -36.27 -44.89 -36.03
CA THR A 8 -36.84 -44.98 -37.38
C THR A 8 -38.06 -44.07 -37.50
N GLY A 9 -38.00 -43.14 -38.44
CA GLY A 9 -39.09 -42.23 -38.80
C GLY A 9 -39.62 -41.38 -37.65
N LEU A 10 -38.73 -40.85 -36.79
CA LEU A 10 -39.15 -40.03 -35.65
C LEU A 10 -39.73 -38.69 -36.13
N CYS A 11 -40.92 -38.38 -35.64
CA CYS A 11 -41.61 -37.10 -35.86
C CYS A 11 -42.01 -36.47 -34.52
N LEU A 12 -41.81 -35.18 -34.33
CA LEU A 12 -42.26 -34.43 -33.16
C LEU A 12 -42.75 -33.04 -33.54
N ASN A 13 -43.95 -32.70 -33.07
CA ASN A 13 -44.52 -31.36 -33.13
C ASN A 13 -44.46 -30.71 -31.75
N LEU A 14 -43.93 -29.49 -31.67
CA LEU A 14 -43.97 -28.65 -30.47
C LEU A 14 -45.01 -27.55 -30.70
N GLY A 15 -46.24 -27.79 -30.26
CA GLY A 15 -47.39 -26.96 -30.62
C GLY A 15 -47.65 -27.04 -32.15
N PRO A 16 -47.84 -25.90 -32.85
CA PRO A 16 -48.07 -25.90 -34.30
C PRO A 16 -46.80 -26.11 -35.13
N LEU A 17 -45.61 -26.14 -34.52
CA LEU A 17 -44.34 -26.18 -35.23
C LEU A 17 -43.78 -27.61 -35.29
N PRO A 18 -43.53 -28.16 -36.49
CA PRO A 18 -42.86 -29.46 -36.63
C PRO A 18 -41.37 -29.32 -36.31
N ALA A 19 -40.95 -29.83 -35.16
CA ALA A 19 -39.58 -29.70 -34.66
C ALA A 19 -38.66 -30.82 -35.18
N VAL A 20 -39.19 -32.03 -35.39
CA VAL A 20 -38.50 -33.17 -35.98
C VAL A 20 -39.43 -33.83 -37.00
N ARG A 21 -38.92 -34.14 -38.19
CA ARG A 21 -39.69 -34.65 -39.32
C ARG A 21 -38.95 -35.83 -39.96
N ASP A 22 -39.51 -37.02 -39.79
CA ASP A 22 -39.05 -38.27 -40.41
C ASP A 22 -37.53 -38.53 -40.24
N VAL A 23 -37.03 -38.37 -39.02
CA VAL A 23 -35.61 -38.56 -38.74
C VAL A 23 -35.35 -40.02 -38.35
N SER A 24 -34.47 -40.67 -39.11
CA SER A 24 -33.96 -42.01 -38.83
C SER A 24 -32.47 -41.96 -38.56
N LEU A 25 -32.00 -42.66 -37.53
CA LEU A 25 -30.57 -42.75 -37.21
C LEU A 25 -30.25 -44.02 -36.43
N GLU A 26 -28.98 -44.39 -36.47
CA GLU A 26 -28.44 -45.53 -35.75
C GLU A 26 -27.16 -45.10 -35.02
N ILE A 27 -27.02 -45.44 -33.74
CA ILE A 27 -25.82 -45.16 -32.94
C ILE A 27 -25.25 -46.50 -32.49
N TYR A 28 -23.97 -46.73 -32.77
CA TYR A 28 -23.27 -47.97 -32.41
C TYR A 28 -22.54 -47.83 -31.05
N PRO A 29 -22.30 -48.93 -30.32
CA PRO A 29 -21.47 -48.88 -29.11
C PRO A 29 -20.10 -48.24 -29.38
N GLY A 30 -19.64 -47.36 -28.49
CA GLY A 30 -18.37 -46.64 -28.64
C GLY A 30 -18.31 -45.65 -29.80
N GLN A 31 -19.41 -45.38 -30.51
CA GLN A 31 -19.46 -44.39 -31.59
C GLN A 31 -19.87 -43.01 -31.06
N VAL A 32 -19.22 -41.96 -31.55
CA VAL A 32 -19.62 -40.57 -31.34
C VAL A 32 -20.33 -40.04 -32.59
N VAL A 33 -21.64 -39.81 -32.49
CA VAL A 33 -22.45 -39.22 -33.56
C VAL A 33 -22.67 -37.73 -33.26
N GLY A 34 -22.23 -36.87 -34.17
CA GLY A 34 -22.44 -35.43 -34.12
C GLY A 34 -23.83 -35.02 -34.64
N LEU A 35 -24.45 -34.04 -34.01
CA LEU A 35 -25.61 -33.32 -34.57
C LEU A 35 -25.21 -31.89 -34.95
N ALA A 36 -25.15 -31.63 -36.25
CA ALA A 36 -24.94 -30.30 -36.82
C ALA A 36 -26.28 -29.67 -37.24
N GLY A 37 -26.31 -28.34 -37.33
CA GLY A 37 -27.50 -27.60 -37.79
C GLY A 37 -27.57 -26.19 -37.20
N ARG A 38 -28.25 -25.27 -37.90
CA ARG A 38 -28.48 -23.92 -37.39
C ARG A 38 -29.31 -23.92 -36.08
N SER A 39 -29.37 -22.77 -35.42
CA SER A 39 -30.35 -22.58 -34.35
C SER A 39 -31.76 -22.81 -34.90
N GLY A 40 -32.59 -23.57 -34.17
CA GLY A 40 -33.93 -23.96 -34.63
C GLY A 40 -34.00 -25.17 -35.58
N ALA A 41 -32.86 -25.78 -35.97
CA ALA A 41 -32.87 -26.91 -36.90
C ALA A 41 -33.45 -28.24 -36.35
N GLY A 42 -33.80 -28.30 -35.05
CA GLY A 42 -34.36 -29.50 -34.41
C GLY A 42 -33.38 -30.35 -33.60
N LYS A 43 -32.11 -29.92 -33.42
CA LYS A 43 -31.08 -30.66 -32.66
C LYS A 43 -31.52 -31.03 -31.23
N SER A 44 -31.89 -30.03 -30.44
CA SER A 44 -32.33 -30.23 -29.05
C SER A 44 -33.63 -31.02 -28.99
N ALA A 45 -34.56 -30.79 -29.93
CA ALA A 45 -35.81 -31.55 -30.01
C ALA A 45 -35.55 -33.05 -30.26
N LEU A 46 -34.63 -33.38 -31.18
CA LEU A 46 -34.19 -34.76 -31.42
C LEU A 46 -33.48 -35.35 -30.20
N ALA A 47 -32.59 -34.59 -29.54
CA ALA A 47 -31.93 -35.01 -28.31
C ALA A 47 -32.95 -35.34 -27.21
N MET A 48 -33.98 -34.50 -27.03
CA MET A 48 -35.05 -34.72 -26.04
C MET A 48 -35.94 -35.93 -26.36
N LEU A 49 -36.20 -36.21 -27.64
CA LEU A 49 -36.85 -37.46 -28.05
C LEU A 49 -36.01 -38.67 -27.66
N LEU A 50 -34.72 -38.67 -28.01
CA LEU A 50 -33.82 -39.78 -27.73
C LEU A 50 -33.55 -39.94 -26.22
N ALA A 51 -33.77 -38.89 -25.43
CA ALA A 51 -33.76 -38.88 -23.99
C ALA A 51 -35.10 -39.32 -23.34
N GLY A 52 -36.13 -39.67 -24.11
CA GLY A 52 -37.43 -40.09 -23.58
C GLY A 52 -38.25 -38.97 -22.92
N VAL A 53 -37.80 -37.71 -23.02
CA VAL A 53 -38.46 -36.53 -22.42
C VAL A 53 -39.72 -36.15 -23.19
N HIS A 54 -39.67 -36.28 -24.52
CA HIS A 54 -40.82 -36.06 -25.39
C HIS A 54 -41.28 -37.37 -26.02
N VAL A 55 -42.59 -37.50 -26.21
CA VAL A 55 -43.20 -38.62 -26.94
C VAL A 55 -43.29 -38.22 -28.42
N PRO A 56 -42.76 -39.02 -29.35
CA PRO A 56 -42.89 -38.72 -30.77
C PRO A 56 -44.33 -38.91 -31.23
N THR A 57 -44.74 -38.08 -32.17
CA THR A 57 -46.01 -38.24 -32.91
C THR A 57 -46.01 -39.49 -33.79
N GLN A 58 -44.86 -39.84 -34.37
CA GLN A 58 -44.66 -41.03 -35.20
C GLN A 58 -43.24 -41.56 -35.06
N GLY A 59 -43.03 -42.81 -35.41
CA GLY A 59 -41.72 -43.47 -35.42
C GLY A 59 -41.54 -44.44 -34.28
N GLN A 60 -40.41 -45.14 -34.30
CA GLN A 60 -40.08 -46.23 -33.38
C GLN A 60 -38.65 -46.09 -32.87
N LEU A 61 -38.43 -46.53 -31.64
CA LEU A 61 -37.11 -46.57 -31.02
C LEU A 61 -36.79 -48.00 -30.60
N HIS A 62 -35.59 -48.45 -30.94
CA HIS A 62 -35.01 -49.67 -30.43
C HIS A 62 -33.73 -49.33 -29.65
N PHE A 63 -33.54 -49.97 -28.51
CA PHE A 63 -32.34 -49.85 -27.69
C PHE A 63 -31.78 -51.24 -27.40
N ALA A 64 -30.53 -51.47 -27.80
CA ALA A 64 -29.84 -52.76 -27.74
C ALA A 64 -30.68 -53.90 -28.36
N GLY A 65 -31.21 -53.66 -29.56
CA GLY A 65 -32.04 -54.61 -30.31
C GLY A 65 -33.47 -54.79 -29.80
N ARG A 66 -33.89 -54.11 -28.72
CA ARG A 66 -35.24 -54.24 -28.14
C ARG A 66 -36.10 -53.02 -28.42
N PRO A 67 -37.37 -53.16 -28.81
CA PRO A 67 -38.27 -52.02 -28.97
C PRO A 67 -38.50 -51.33 -27.61
N VAL A 68 -38.49 -50.00 -27.62
CA VAL A 68 -38.73 -49.15 -26.44
C VAL A 68 -40.08 -48.45 -26.60
N GLY A 69 -40.98 -48.67 -25.65
CA GLY A 69 -42.27 -47.99 -25.59
C GLY A 69 -42.15 -46.57 -25.03
N TRP A 70 -43.02 -45.67 -25.48
CA TRP A 70 -43.03 -44.28 -25.05
C TRP A 70 -44.12 -44.01 -23.98
N PRO A 71 -43.89 -43.11 -23.00
CA PRO A 71 -42.59 -42.54 -22.62
C PRO A 71 -41.71 -43.59 -21.93
N PHE A 72 -40.38 -43.42 -21.97
CA PHE A 72 -39.44 -44.28 -21.27
C PHE A 72 -38.54 -43.51 -20.32
N ASP A 73 -38.04 -44.20 -19.30
CA ASP A 73 -37.00 -43.68 -18.42
C ASP A 73 -35.62 -43.96 -19.02
N ALA A 74 -34.99 -42.90 -19.55
CA ALA A 74 -33.68 -42.97 -20.18
C ALA A 74 -32.61 -43.53 -19.23
N ARG A 75 -32.67 -43.15 -17.95
CA ARG A 75 -31.69 -43.60 -16.94
C ARG A 75 -31.82 -45.09 -16.67
N ALA A 76 -33.03 -45.64 -16.70
CA ALA A 76 -33.26 -47.08 -16.57
C ALA A 76 -32.62 -47.88 -17.72
N LEU A 77 -32.44 -47.26 -18.89
CA LEU A 77 -31.74 -47.83 -20.05
C LEU A 77 -30.21 -47.55 -20.03
N GLY A 78 -29.72 -46.77 -19.06
CA GLY A 78 -28.32 -46.35 -18.98
C GLY A 78 -27.99 -45.21 -19.95
N ILE A 79 -28.98 -44.36 -20.26
CA ILE A 79 -28.82 -43.15 -21.07
C ILE A 79 -28.70 -41.95 -20.12
N GLU A 80 -27.59 -41.22 -20.21
CA GLU A 80 -27.37 -39.96 -19.48
C GLU A 80 -27.50 -38.77 -20.43
N VAL A 81 -27.94 -37.63 -19.89
CA VAL A 81 -28.23 -36.43 -20.70
C VAL A 81 -27.60 -35.20 -20.05
N ILE A 82 -26.83 -34.46 -20.85
CA ILE A 82 -26.26 -33.16 -20.50
C ILE A 82 -27.03 -32.13 -21.33
N TYR A 83 -27.93 -31.41 -20.67
CA TYR A 83 -28.80 -30.42 -21.30
C TYR A 83 -28.06 -29.10 -21.59
N GLN A 84 -28.52 -28.38 -22.60
CA GLN A 84 -28.03 -27.04 -22.95
C GLN A 84 -28.19 -26.05 -21.79
N GLN A 85 -29.31 -26.15 -21.07
CA GLN A 85 -29.59 -25.37 -19.85
C GLN A 85 -29.86 -26.35 -18.70
N PRO A 86 -28.87 -26.64 -17.86
CA PRO A 86 -29.01 -27.65 -16.83
C PRO A 86 -29.87 -27.16 -15.68
N ALA A 87 -30.86 -27.95 -15.30
CA ALA A 87 -31.60 -27.74 -14.06
C ALA A 87 -30.73 -28.09 -12.84
N ILE A 88 -30.63 -27.14 -11.92
CA ILE A 88 -29.92 -27.26 -10.65
C ILE A 88 -30.94 -27.09 -9.52
N ALA A 89 -30.87 -27.96 -8.52
CA ALA A 89 -31.63 -27.82 -7.30
C ALA A 89 -30.91 -26.82 -6.39
N GLU A 90 -31.33 -25.56 -6.43
CA GLU A 90 -30.61 -24.42 -5.86
C GLU A 90 -30.40 -24.52 -4.34
N ASN A 91 -31.36 -25.12 -3.64
CA ASN A 91 -31.33 -25.33 -2.19
C ASN A 91 -30.52 -26.57 -1.76
N LEU A 92 -30.13 -27.42 -2.71
CA LEU A 92 -29.28 -28.58 -2.42
C LEU A 92 -27.82 -28.21 -2.57
N SER A 93 -26.95 -28.93 -1.85
CA SER A 93 -25.52 -28.69 -1.96
C SER A 93 -24.99 -29.06 -3.34
N ILE A 94 -23.82 -28.53 -3.69
CA ILE A 94 -23.11 -28.87 -4.94
C ILE A 94 -22.91 -30.40 -5.05
N ALA A 95 -22.44 -31.05 -3.98
CA ALA A 95 -22.28 -32.51 -3.98
C ALA A 95 -23.60 -33.27 -4.22
N HIS A 96 -24.71 -32.81 -3.64
CA HIS A 96 -26.02 -33.42 -3.89
C HIS A 96 -26.49 -33.21 -5.34
N ASN A 97 -26.22 -32.04 -5.93
CA ASN A 97 -26.53 -31.77 -7.32
C ASN A 97 -25.73 -32.64 -8.30
N VAL A 98 -24.46 -32.96 -7.98
CA VAL A 98 -23.64 -33.90 -8.77
C VAL A 98 -24.26 -35.30 -8.75
N PHE A 99 -24.73 -35.77 -7.60
CA PHE A 99 -25.31 -37.12 -7.47
C PHE A 99 -26.83 -37.17 -7.59
N LEU A 100 -27.49 -36.12 -8.08
CA LEU A 100 -28.94 -36.02 -8.08
C LEU A 100 -29.56 -37.14 -8.95
N GLY A 101 -30.37 -38.01 -8.33
CA GLY A 101 -30.92 -39.23 -8.95
C GLY A 101 -29.98 -40.44 -8.93
N HIS A 102 -28.75 -40.26 -8.46
CA HIS A 102 -27.70 -41.28 -8.36
C HIS A 102 -27.07 -41.32 -6.96
N GLU A 103 -27.83 -40.94 -5.93
CA GLU A 103 -27.35 -40.77 -4.56
C GLU A 103 -26.66 -42.04 -4.06
N ILE A 104 -25.47 -41.85 -3.49
CA ILE A 104 -24.72 -42.90 -2.81
C ILE A 104 -25.27 -42.99 -1.40
N GLY A 105 -25.72 -44.16 -0.96
CA GLY A 105 -26.34 -44.31 0.34
C GLY A 105 -26.72 -45.74 0.67
N TRP A 106 -27.25 -45.92 1.87
CA TRP A 106 -27.69 -47.22 2.38
C TRP A 106 -29.22 -47.22 2.59
N PRO A 107 -29.94 -48.29 2.20
CA PRO A 107 -29.48 -49.52 1.57
C PRO A 107 -29.15 -49.39 0.06
N GLY A 108 -28.21 -50.21 -0.42
CA GLY A 108 -27.59 -50.08 -1.75
C GLY A 108 -28.47 -50.46 -2.96
N ARG A 109 -29.64 -51.08 -2.75
CA ARG A 109 -30.64 -51.41 -3.79
C ARG A 109 -32.05 -51.39 -3.21
N GLY A 110 -32.97 -50.67 -3.86
CA GLY A 110 -34.39 -50.59 -3.48
C GLY A 110 -35.01 -49.23 -3.82
N LYS A 111 -36.33 -49.20 -4.06
CA LYS A 111 -37.14 -47.98 -4.29
C LYS A 111 -37.63 -47.31 -2.98
N TRP A 112 -37.14 -47.77 -1.82
CA TRP A 112 -37.47 -47.22 -0.50
C TRP A 112 -36.39 -46.25 -0.02
N LEU A 113 -36.73 -45.36 0.93
CA LEU A 113 -35.89 -44.28 1.43
C LEU A 113 -34.42 -44.73 1.63
N LYS A 114 -33.52 -44.12 0.87
CA LYS A 114 -32.07 -44.25 1.03
C LYS A 114 -31.57 -43.15 1.95
N VAL A 115 -30.70 -43.51 2.89
CA VAL A 115 -29.94 -42.55 3.68
C VAL A 115 -28.67 -42.19 2.90
N PRO A 116 -28.49 -40.94 2.44
CA PRO A 116 -27.33 -40.55 1.66
C PRO A 116 -26.03 -40.58 2.50
N ASP A 117 -25.00 -41.22 1.96
CA ASP A 117 -23.64 -41.15 2.48
C ASP A 117 -22.99 -39.85 2.00
N ARG A 118 -23.27 -38.77 2.74
CA ARG A 118 -22.80 -37.41 2.40
C ARG A 118 -21.28 -37.33 2.29
N ALA A 119 -20.55 -37.96 3.20
CA ALA A 119 -19.09 -37.91 3.21
C ALA A 119 -18.49 -38.60 1.99
N ARG A 120 -19.09 -39.72 1.54
CA ARG A 120 -18.67 -40.36 0.29
C ARG A 120 -19.06 -39.53 -0.93
N MET A 121 -20.29 -39.03 -1.00
CA MET A 121 -20.73 -38.16 -2.10
C MET A 121 -19.83 -36.93 -2.24
N GLU A 122 -19.45 -36.27 -1.14
CA GLU A 122 -18.52 -35.13 -1.17
C GLU A 122 -17.15 -35.51 -1.73
N ARG A 123 -16.55 -36.61 -1.27
CA ARG A 123 -15.24 -37.08 -1.77
C ARG A 123 -15.26 -37.43 -3.25
N GLU A 124 -16.30 -38.14 -3.69
CA GLU A 124 -16.46 -38.52 -5.09
C GLU A 124 -16.75 -37.31 -5.99
N ALA A 125 -17.61 -36.39 -5.53
CA ALA A 125 -17.90 -35.14 -6.24
C ALA A 125 -16.64 -34.29 -6.41
N ALA A 126 -15.82 -34.16 -5.35
CA ALA A 126 -14.56 -33.43 -5.41
C ALA A 126 -13.64 -33.98 -6.52
N ARG A 127 -13.52 -35.32 -6.60
CA ARG A 127 -12.68 -35.96 -7.62
C ARG A 127 -13.19 -35.72 -9.04
N ILE A 128 -14.50 -35.85 -9.26
CA ILE A 128 -15.11 -35.65 -10.58
C ILE A 128 -14.98 -34.18 -11.01
N LEU A 129 -15.31 -33.24 -10.12
CA LEU A 129 -15.24 -31.80 -10.39
C LEU A 129 -13.80 -31.33 -10.61
N ALA A 130 -12.82 -31.88 -9.89
CA ALA A 130 -11.41 -31.60 -10.11
C ALA A 130 -10.94 -32.04 -11.51
N ARG A 131 -11.42 -33.18 -12.02
CA ARG A 131 -11.14 -33.65 -13.40
C ARG A 131 -11.73 -32.69 -14.45
N LEU A 132 -12.81 -32.00 -14.13
CA LEU A 132 -13.40 -30.94 -14.95
C LEU A 132 -12.73 -29.56 -14.71
N GLY A 133 -11.79 -29.48 -13.75
CA GLY A 133 -11.09 -28.28 -13.33
C GLY A 133 -11.99 -27.22 -12.69
N MET A 134 -13.07 -27.66 -12.04
CA MET A 134 -13.88 -26.81 -11.17
C MET A 134 -13.33 -26.84 -9.74
N SER A 135 -13.03 -25.67 -9.20
CA SER A 135 -12.68 -25.46 -7.79
C SER A 135 -13.75 -24.64 -7.11
N VAL A 136 -14.15 -25.05 -5.91
CA VAL A 136 -15.12 -24.35 -5.06
C VAL A 136 -14.63 -24.36 -3.62
N ALA A 137 -15.01 -23.34 -2.85
CA ALA A 137 -14.64 -23.23 -1.44
C ALA A 137 -15.19 -24.40 -0.61
N SER A 138 -16.43 -24.83 -0.88
CA SER A 138 -17.07 -25.94 -0.21
C SER A 138 -18.12 -26.62 -1.08
N LEU A 139 -18.12 -27.96 -1.11
CA LEU A 139 -19.14 -28.76 -1.80
C LEU A 139 -20.46 -28.89 -1.01
N ARG A 140 -20.48 -28.36 0.22
CA ARG A 140 -21.64 -28.34 1.11
C ARG A 140 -22.51 -27.11 0.93
N GLU A 141 -21.99 -26.08 0.28
CA GLU A 141 -22.73 -24.86 0.01
C GLU A 141 -23.90 -25.11 -0.96
N PRO A 142 -25.03 -24.38 -0.80
CA PRO A 142 -26.13 -24.43 -1.73
C PRO A 142 -25.69 -24.08 -3.16
N ALA A 143 -26.25 -24.78 -4.14
CA ALA A 143 -25.89 -24.58 -5.55
C ALA A 143 -26.48 -23.28 -6.15
N ALA A 144 -27.27 -22.51 -5.40
CA ALA A 144 -27.83 -21.23 -5.83
C ALA A 144 -26.76 -20.23 -6.31
N ALA A 145 -25.62 -20.18 -5.61
CA ALA A 145 -24.53 -19.23 -5.88
C ALA A 145 -23.64 -19.63 -7.07
N LEU A 146 -23.89 -20.78 -7.71
CA LEU A 146 -23.07 -21.23 -8.83
C LEU A 146 -23.24 -20.34 -10.06
N SER A 147 -22.12 -19.99 -10.69
CA SER A 147 -22.10 -19.34 -12.00
C SER A 147 -22.66 -20.24 -13.10
N GLY A 148 -23.03 -19.67 -14.25
CA GLY A 148 -23.53 -20.45 -15.39
C GLY A 148 -22.58 -21.57 -15.83
N GLU A 149 -21.28 -21.28 -15.89
CA GLU A 149 -20.25 -22.28 -16.19
C GLU A 149 -20.21 -23.38 -15.12
N GLN A 150 -20.23 -23.02 -13.83
CA GLN A 150 -20.21 -23.99 -12.74
C GLN A 150 -21.45 -24.90 -12.74
N ARG A 151 -22.63 -24.33 -13.03
CA ARG A 151 -23.87 -25.12 -13.20
C ARG A 151 -23.73 -26.14 -14.34
N GLN A 152 -23.10 -25.76 -15.44
CA GLN A 152 -22.81 -26.66 -16.56
C GLN A 152 -21.82 -27.77 -16.17
N LEU A 153 -20.73 -27.43 -15.48
CA LEU A 153 -19.74 -28.40 -15.01
C LEU A 153 -20.35 -29.40 -14.01
N VAL A 154 -21.26 -28.96 -13.13
CA VAL A 154 -22.01 -29.85 -12.25
C VAL A 154 -22.92 -30.81 -13.03
N ALA A 155 -23.55 -30.36 -14.11
CA ALA A 155 -24.36 -31.22 -14.97
C ALA A 155 -23.51 -32.26 -15.72
N ILE A 156 -22.33 -31.86 -16.21
CA ILE A 156 -21.36 -32.79 -16.82
C ILE A 156 -20.88 -33.80 -15.77
N ALA A 157 -20.55 -33.34 -14.56
CA ALA A 157 -20.14 -34.20 -13.45
C ALA A 157 -21.23 -35.22 -13.09
N ARG A 158 -22.50 -34.82 -13.15
CA ARG A 158 -23.65 -35.73 -12.91
C ARG A 158 -23.65 -36.91 -13.86
N ALA A 159 -23.41 -36.67 -15.16
CA ALA A 159 -23.31 -37.73 -16.17
C ALA A 159 -22.10 -38.67 -15.95
N MET A 160 -21.08 -38.24 -15.19
CA MET A 160 -19.89 -39.03 -14.86
C MET A 160 -20.06 -39.89 -13.59
N THR A 161 -21.16 -39.75 -12.84
CA THR A 161 -21.31 -40.43 -11.54
C THR A 161 -21.52 -41.95 -11.64
N ARG A 162 -21.93 -42.45 -12.82
CA ARG A 162 -22.15 -43.87 -13.11
C ARG A 162 -21.78 -44.20 -14.55
N PRO A 163 -21.46 -45.46 -14.87
CA PRO A 163 -21.22 -45.88 -16.24
C PRO A 163 -22.49 -45.75 -17.08
N ALA A 164 -22.42 -45.00 -18.18
CA ALA A 164 -23.49 -44.84 -19.15
C ALA A 164 -23.22 -45.68 -20.40
N ARG A 165 -24.29 -46.18 -21.03
CA ARG A 165 -24.23 -46.87 -22.32
C ARG A 165 -24.30 -45.88 -23.48
N LEU A 166 -25.10 -44.83 -23.30
CA LEU A 166 -25.25 -43.70 -24.23
C LEU A 166 -25.24 -42.40 -23.44
N ILE A 167 -24.47 -41.41 -23.89
CA ILE A 167 -24.49 -40.06 -23.35
C ILE A 167 -24.98 -39.12 -24.43
N ILE A 168 -26.05 -38.37 -24.14
CA ILE A 168 -26.60 -37.33 -25.02
C ILE A 168 -26.12 -35.98 -24.50
N VAL A 169 -25.43 -35.24 -25.36
CA VAL A 169 -24.82 -33.96 -25.04
C VAL A 169 -25.43 -32.89 -25.93
N ASP A 170 -26.35 -32.09 -25.38
CA ASP A 170 -27.13 -31.09 -26.12
C ASP A 170 -26.52 -29.69 -25.98
N ASP A 171 -25.66 -29.31 -26.93
CA ASP A 171 -25.00 -28.00 -27.06
C ASP A 171 -24.55 -27.35 -25.73
N PRO A 172 -23.77 -28.07 -24.89
CA PRO A 172 -23.38 -27.60 -23.56
C PRO A 172 -22.32 -26.48 -23.60
N MET A 173 -21.85 -26.10 -24.78
CA MET A 173 -20.62 -25.32 -24.96
C MET A 173 -20.82 -23.83 -24.69
N LEU A 174 -22.05 -23.32 -24.83
CA LEU A 174 -22.32 -21.88 -24.81
C LEU A 174 -21.82 -21.20 -23.53
N LEU A 175 -22.04 -21.86 -22.39
CA LEU A 175 -21.75 -21.38 -21.03
C LEU A 175 -20.34 -21.73 -20.52
N LEU A 176 -19.57 -22.52 -21.28
CA LEU A 176 -18.23 -22.96 -20.87
C LEU A 176 -17.16 -22.01 -21.41
N SER A 177 -16.15 -21.73 -20.58
CA SER A 177 -14.91 -21.08 -21.02
C SER A 177 -14.13 -21.99 -21.97
N TYR A 178 -13.23 -21.42 -22.78
CA TYR A 178 -12.42 -22.22 -23.72
C TYR A 178 -11.68 -23.41 -23.06
N PRO A 179 -11.00 -23.26 -21.89
CA PRO A 179 -10.37 -24.41 -21.22
C PRO A 179 -11.36 -25.51 -20.82
N SER A 180 -12.56 -25.13 -20.33
CA SER A 180 -13.60 -26.09 -19.95
C SER A 180 -14.19 -26.81 -21.17
N GLN A 181 -14.32 -26.12 -22.31
CA GLN A 181 -14.72 -26.74 -23.59
C GLN A 181 -13.71 -27.83 -24.01
N GLN A 182 -12.41 -27.55 -23.95
CA GLN A 182 -11.37 -28.52 -24.29
C GLN A 182 -11.38 -29.75 -23.37
N ARG A 183 -11.67 -29.56 -22.08
CA ARG A 183 -11.85 -30.68 -21.13
C ARG A 183 -13.06 -31.54 -21.47
N LEU A 184 -14.19 -30.93 -21.86
CA LEU A 184 -15.36 -31.68 -22.30
C LEU A 184 -15.10 -32.47 -23.59
N LEU A 185 -14.43 -31.88 -24.59
CA LEU A 185 -14.04 -32.61 -25.81
C LEU A 185 -13.14 -33.81 -25.48
N SER A 186 -12.16 -33.62 -24.60
CA SER A 186 -11.29 -34.69 -24.11
C SER A 186 -12.07 -35.79 -23.36
N LEU A 187 -13.10 -35.40 -22.62
CA LEU A 187 -13.98 -36.31 -21.90
C LEU A 187 -14.82 -37.15 -22.88
N VAL A 188 -15.37 -36.53 -23.93
CA VAL A 188 -16.11 -37.24 -24.99
C VAL A 188 -15.23 -38.30 -25.66
N GLN A 189 -14.00 -37.94 -26.00
CA GLN A 189 -13.03 -38.91 -26.55
C GLN A 189 -12.70 -40.04 -25.54
N SER A 190 -12.68 -39.74 -24.24
CA SER A 190 -12.46 -40.80 -23.23
C SER A 190 -13.65 -41.76 -23.14
N TRP A 191 -14.89 -41.25 -23.20
CA TRP A 191 -16.08 -42.10 -23.25
C TRP A 191 -16.12 -43.00 -24.47
N GLN A 192 -15.72 -42.47 -25.64
CA GLN A 192 -15.56 -43.25 -26.86
C GLN A 192 -14.60 -44.43 -26.67
N ARG A 193 -13.41 -44.18 -26.10
CA ARG A 193 -12.42 -45.23 -25.80
C ARG A 193 -12.93 -46.26 -24.78
N GLU A 194 -13.78 -45.83 -23.86
CA GLU A 194 -14.46 -46.67 -22.87
C GLU A 194 -15.67 -47.44 -23.45
N GLN A 195 -15.88 -47.40 -24.78
CA GLN A 195 -16.99 -48.05 -25.50
C GLN A 195 -18.39 -47.49 -25.16
N THR A 196 -18.46 -46.29 -24.60
CA THR A 196 -19.71 -45.55 -24.40
C THR A 196 -20.08 -44.81 -25.69
N ALA A 197 -21.31 -45.00 -26.16
CA ALA A 197 -21.82 -44.25 -27.31
C ALA A 197 -22.12 -42.80 -26.90
N VAL A 198 -21.89 -41.84 -27.79
CA VAL A 198 -22.15 -40.42 -27.51
C VAL A 198 -22.93 -39.80 -28.68
N LEU A 199 -24.01 -39.09 -28.36
CA LEU A 199 -24.67 -38.18 -29.28
C LEU A 199 -24.26 -36.75 -28.90
N PHE A 200 -23.49 -36.08 -29.74
CA PHE A 200 -22.89 -34.78 -29.44
C PHE A 200 -23.46 -33.69 -30.35
N ALA A 201 -24.38 -32.88 -29.83
CA ALA A 201 -24.90 -31.72 -30.55
C ALA A 201 -24.02 -30.50 -30.28
N SER A 202 -23.62 -29.79 -31.34
CA SER A 202 -22.93 -28.51 -31.21
C SER A 202 -23.26 -27.56 -32.34
N GLY A 203 -23.34 -26.28 -32.04
CA GLY A 203 -23.39 -25.22 -33.05
C GLY A 203 -22.03 -24.93 -33.71
N ASN A 204 -20.92 -25.40 -33.15
CA ASN A 204 -19.57 -25.19 -33.68
C ASN A 204 -19.08 -26.43 -34.45
N VAL A 205 -18.78 -26.27 -35.73
CA VAL A 205 -18.30 -27.35 -36.59
C VAL A 205 -16.92 -27.86 -36.19
N ASP A 206 -16.04 -26.99 -35.69
CA ASP A 206 -14.71 -27.41 -35.24
C ASP A 206 -14.81 -28.36 -34.04
N HIS A 207 -15.80 -28.17 -33.16
CA HIS A 207 -16.05 -29.09 -32.05
C HIS A 207 -16.53 -30.46 -32.54
N LEU A 208 -17.40 -30.49 -33.55
CA LEU A 208 -17.89 -31.75 -34.13
C LEU A 208 -16.74 -32.52 -34.80
N LEU A 209 -15.96 -31.84 -35.64
CA LEU A 209 -14.82 -32.45 -36.33
C LEU A 209 -13.75 -33.00 -35.35
N ALA A 210 -13.63 -32.43 -34.15
CA ALA A 210 -12.62 -32.84 -33.18
C ALA A 210 -12.93 -34.16 -32.44
N VAL A 211 -14.20 -34.59 -32.36
CA VAL A 211 -14.60 -35.71 -31.49
C VAL A 211 -15.57 -36.71 -32.09
N THR A 212 -16.16 -36.44 -33.26
CA THR A 212 -17.21 -37.28 -33.84
C THR A 212 -16.65 -38.25 -34.87
N ASP A 213 -17.22 -39.46 -34.95
CA ASP A 213 -16.96 -40.42 -36.05
C ASP A 213 -17.83 -40.11 -37.27
N ARG A 214 -19.05 -39.62 -37.02
CA ARG A 214 -20.07 -39.36 -38.03
C ARG A 214 -20.91 -38.15 -37.64
N ILE A 215 -21.32 -37.33 -38.59
CA ILE A 215 -22.07 -36.08 -38.37
C ILE A 215 -23.39 -36.13 -39.14
N LEU A 216 -24.51 -36.05 -38.41
CA LEU A 216 -25.83 -35.84 -38.98
C LEU A 216 -26.11 -34.34 -39.06
N VAL A 217 -26.46 -33.85 -40.25
CA VAL A 217 -26.82 -32.44 -40.44
C VAL A 217 -28.33 -32.31 -40.44
N LEU A 218 -28.86 -31.59 -39.46
CA LEU A 218 -30.27 -31.26 -39.37
C LEU A 218 -30.55 -29.89 -39.98
N ARG A 219 -31.63 -29.80 -40.77
CA ARG A 219 -32.19 -28.56 -41.29
C ARG A 219 -33.71 -28.64 -41.27
N ASP A 220 -34.34 -27.64 -40.66
CA ASP A 220 -35.80 -27.55 -40.51
C ASP A 220 -36.42 -28.87 -39.97
N GLY A 221 -35.77 -29.51 -38.99
CA GLY A 221 -36.24 -30.74 -38.38
C GLY A 221 -36.01 -32.02 -39.19
N GLN A 222 -35.40 -31.96 -40.37
CA GLN A 222 -35.06 -33.12 -41.20
C GLN A 222 -33.55 -33.39 -41.20
N CYS A 223 -33.16 -34.66 -41.31
CA CYS A 223 -31.78 -35.04 -41.56
C CYS A 223 -31.47 -34.88 -43.05
N VAL A 224 -30.67 -33.87 -43.41
CA VAL A 224 -30.33 -33.53 -44.80
C VAL A 224 -29.01 -34.12 -45.26
N ALA A 225 -28.15 -34.55 -44.33
CA ALA A 225 -26.91 -35.25 -44.63
C ALA A 225 -26.49 -36.17 -43.48
N ASP A 226 -25.86 -37.30 -43.82
CA ASP A 226 -25.18 -38.21 -42.89
C ASP A 226 -23.73 -38.40 -43.39
N LEU A 227 -22.78 -37.75 -42.72
CA LEU A 227 -21.42 -37.51 -43.19
C LEU A 227 -20.41 -38.25 -42.31
N GLN A 228 -19.42 -38.91 -42.91
CA GLN A 228 -18.29 -39.51 -42.16
C GLN A 228 -17.26 -38.43 -41.84
N THR A 229 -16.88 -38.28 -40.57
CA THR A 229 -16.03 -37.16 -40.14
C THR A 229 -14.66 -37.17 -40.83
N ASP A 230 -14.02 -38.34 -40.93
CA ASP A 230 -12.66 -38.50 -41.49
C ASP A 230 -12.51 -38.10 -42.97
N GLY A 231 -13.62 -37.99 -43.71
CA GLY A 231 -13.64 -37.59 -45.12
C GLY A 231 -14.32 -36.25 -45.39
N THR A 232 -14.85 -35.57 -44.36
CA THR A 232 -15.72 -34.40 -44.54
C THR A 232 -15.00 -33.12 -44.13
N GLY A 233 -14.91 -32.17 -45.05
CA GLY A 233 -14.37 -30.85 -44.77
C GLY A 233 -15.36 -29.95 -44.02
N ARG A 234 -14.83 -28.97 -43.27
CA ARG A 234 -15.65 -27.96 -42.58
C ARG A 234 -16.64 -27.24 -43.50
N GLU A 235 -16.23 -26.91 -44.72
CA GLU A 235 -17.06 -26.22 -45.71
C GLU A 235 -18.28 -27.05 -46.12
N GLU A 236 -18.14 -28.36 -46.26
CA GLU A 236 -19.22 -29.27 -46.68
C GLU A 236 -20.31 -29.38 -45.60
N ILE A 237 -19.91 -29.45 -44.34
CA ILE A 237 -20.86 -29.46 -43.21
C ILE A 237 -21.64 -28.14 -43.17
N LEU A 238 -20.94 -27.00 -43.33
CA LEU A 238 -21.58 -25.69 -43.31
C LEU A 238 -22.49 -25.47 -44.52
N ALA A 239 -22.08 -25.95 -45.69
CA ALA A 239 -22.92 -25.99 -46.89
C ALA A 239 -24.24 -26.72 -46.63
N ALA A 240 -24.18 -27.91 -46.03
CA ALA A 240 -25.35 -28.70 -45.68
C ALA A 240 -26.23 -27.99 -44.62
N MET A 241 -25.62 -27.36 -43.60
CA MET A 241 -26.33 -26.64 -42.53
C MET A 241 -27.11 -25.42 -43.04
N VAL A 242 -26.55 -24.67 -44.00
CA VAL A 242 -27.18 -23.46 -44.55
C VAL A 242 -28.04 -23.77 -45.78
N GLY A 243 -27.77 -24.88 -46.47
CA GLY A 243 -28.45 -25.25 -47.71
C GLY A 243 -27.95 -24.49 -48.94
N ILE A 244 -26.68 -24.08 -48.93
CA ILE A 244 -26.03 -23.36 -50.02
C ILE A 244 -24.98 -24.29 -50.63
N ALA A 245 -25.13 -24.61 -51.92
CA ALA A 245 -24.19 -25.48 -52.65
C ALA A 245 -23.02 -24.70 -53.29
N ASP A 246 -23.16 -23.39 -53.44
CA ASP A 246 -22.16 -22.53 -54.09
C ASP A 246 -21.10 -22.04 -53.09
N ARG A 247 -19.84 -22.37 -53.36
CA ARG A 247 -18.67 -22.01 -52.54
C ARG A 247 -18.48 -20.49 -52.42
N GLN A 248 -18.84 -19.73 -53.46
CA GLN A 248 -18.73 -18.26 -53.43
C GLN A 248 -19.71 -17.62 -52.44
N GLN A 249 -20.89 -18.22 -52.26
CA GLN A 249 -21.92 -17.74 -51.33
C GLN A 249 -21.68 -18.19 -49.88
N LEU A 250 -20.89 -19.24 -49.68
CA LEU A 250 -20.49 -19.73 -48.35
C LEU A 250 -19.39 -18.89 -47.70
N THR A 251 -18.53 -18.27 -48.51
CA THR A 251 -17.33 -17.56 -48.03
C THR A 251 -17.67 -16.42 -47.06
N PRO A 252 -18.69 -15.56 -47.29
CA PRO A 252 -19.06 -14.52 -46.33
C PRO A 252 -19.59 -15.06 -45.00
N ILE A 253 -20.33 -16.17 -45.02
CA ILE A 253 -20.90 -16.81 -43.82
C ILE A 253 -19.78 -17.47 -43.00
N MET A 254 -18.86 -18.15 -43.67
CA MET A 254 -17.64 -18.69 -43.07
C MET A 254 -16.85 -17.60 -42.34
N TRP A 255 -16.62 -16.47 -43.02
CA TRP A 255 -15.88 -15.35 -42.44
C TRP A 255 -16.61 -14.72 -41.24
N ALA A 256 -17.93 -14.57 -41.32
CA ALA A 256 -18.74 -14.08 -40.19
C ALA A 256 -18.64 -15.00 -38.97
N LEU A 257 -18.75 -16.32 -39.16
CA LEU A 257 -18.61 -17.29 -38.06
C LEU A 257 -17.20 -17.29 -37.47
N ASP A 258 -16.16 -17.31 -38.31
CA ASP A 258 -14.78 -17.23 -37.85
C ASP A 258 -14.50 -15.92 -37.09
N SER A 259 -15.02 -14.80 -37.59
CA SER A 259 -14.88 -13.51 -36.91
C SER A 259 -15.54 -13.52 -35.54
N TYR A 260 -16.73 -14.13 -35.41
CA TYR A 260 -17.46 -14.25 -34.16
C TYR A 260 -16.71 -15.10 -33.14
N TYR A 261 -16.25 -16.30 -33.52
CA TYR A 261 -15.51 -17.18 -32.61
C TYR A 261 -14.15 -16.60 -32.19
N ARG A 262 -13.42 -15.94 -33.11
CA ARG A 262 -12.16 -15.26 -32.79
C ARG A 262 -12.38 -14.06 -31.88
N ALA A 263 -13.41 -13.24 -32.13
CA ALA A 263 -13.74 -12.10 -31.28
C ALA A 263 -14.10 -12.57 -29.85
N ARG A 264 -14.85 -13.67 -29.72
CA ARG A 264 -15.15 -14.26 -28.41
C ARG A 264 -13.91 -14.76 -27.69
N GLU A 265 -12.99 -15.45 -28.38
CA GLU A 265 -11.73 -15.92 -27.78
C GLU A 265 -10.86 -14.74 -27.30
N GLN A 266 -10.77 -13.68 -28.09
CA GLN A 266 -10.03 -12.47 -27.70
C GLN A 266 -10.67 -11.76 -26.50
N ALA A 267 -12.01 -11.68 -26.44
CA ALA A 267 -12.73 -11.09 -25.32
C ALA A 267 -12.48 -11.87 -24.01
N GLU A 268 -12.47 -13.20 -24.05
CA GLU A 268 -12.12 -14.04 -22.89
C GLU A 268 -10.67 -13.78 -22.42
N LYS A 269 -9.70 -13.73 -23.35
CA LYS A 269 -8.30 -13.42 -23.01
C LYS A 269 -8.14 -12.03 -22.40
N LEU A 270 -8.86 -11.03 -22.92
CA LEU A 270 -8.86 -9.66 -22.39
C LEU A 270 -9.44 -9.60 -20.98
N SER A 271 -10.58 -10.26 -20.75
CA SER A 271 -11.21 -10.33 -19.43
C SER A 271 -10.29 -10.98 -18.39
N GLN A 272 -9.62 -12.07 -18.73
CA GLN A 272 -8.63 -12.71 -17.85
C GLN A 272 -7.46 -11.77 -17.53
N ARG A 273 -6.97 -11.04 -18.54
CA ARG A 273 -5.87 -10.08 -18.36
C ARG A 273 -6.29 -8.89 -17.51
N GLN A 274 -7.52 -8.40 -17.66
CA GLN A 274 -8.08 -7.33 -16.84
C GLN A 274 -8.19 -7.75 -15.37
N ALA A 275 -8.71 -8.95 -15.10
CA ALA A 275 -8.81 -9.47 -13.73
C ALA A 275 -7.44 -9.65 -13.05
N LEU A 276 -6.39 -9.99 -13.80
CA LEU A 276 -5.01 -10.03 -13.30
C LEU A 276 -4.50 -8.63 -12.93
N LEU A 277 -4.72 -7.65 -13.81
CA LEU A 277 -4.31 -6.27 -13.57
C LEU A 277 -5.02 -5.67 -12.35
N ASP A 278 -6.31 -5.92 -12.17
CA ASP A 278 -7.07 -5.45 -11.00
C ASP A 278 -6.47 -5.99 -9.69
N ARG A 279 -6.11 -7.29 -9.66
CA ARG A 279 -5.43 -7.88 -8.49
C ARG A 279 -4.06 -7.27 -8.21
N GLU A 280 -3.29 -6.97 -9.26
CA GLU A 280 -1.99 -6.31 -9.10
C GLU A 280 -2.14 -4.87 -8.58
N LEU A 281 -3.16 -4.15 -9.03
CA LEU A 281 -3.48 -2.80 -8.55
C LEU A 281 -3.89 -2.81 -7.09
N ASP A 282 -4.76 -3.74 -6.68
CA ASP A 282 -5.18 -3.90 -5.28
C ASP A 282 -3.98 -4.21 -4.37
N ALA A 283 -3.09 -5.11 -4.80
CA ALA A 283 -1.88 -5.44 -4.06
C ALA A 283 -0.93 -4.24 -3.92
N ARG A 284 -0.77 -3.43 -4.99
CA ARG A 284 0.03 -2.20 -4.93
C ARG A 284 -0.58 -1.14 -4.03
N ALA A 285 -1.90 -0.96 -4.08
CA ALA A 285 -2.61 -0.03 -3.21
C ALA A 285 -2.41 -0.39 -1.74
N ALA A 286 -2.52 -1.67 -1.38
CA ALA A 286 -2.26 -2.15 -0.02
C ALA A 286 -0.81 -1.86 0.43
N ALA A 287 0.18 -2.12 -0.43
CA ALA A 287 1.58 -1.82 -0.12
C ALA A 287 1.84 -0.31 0.05
N HIS A 288 1.23 0.53 -0.79
CA HIS A 288 1.33 1.99 -0.66
C HIS A 288 0.76 2.49 0.67
N TRP A 289 -0.39 1.97 1.10
CA TRP A 289 -0.97 2.32 2.40
C TRP A 289 -0.08 1.92 3.57
N GLN A 290 0.57 0.75 3.50
CA GLN A 290 1.55 0.34 4.54
C GLN A 290 2.75 1.29 4.63
N VAL A 291 3.26 1.76 3.50
CA VAL A 291 4.37 2.73 3.49
C VAL A 291 3.93 4.07 4.06
N LEU A 292 2.74 4.57 3.70
CA LEU A 292 2.22 5.82 4.23
C LEU A 292 2.02 5.77 5.76
N ASP A 293 1.49 4.65 6.27
CA ASP A 293 1.31 4.44 7.70
C ASP A 293 2.66 4.40 8.44
N HIS A 294 3.66 3.69 7.89
CA HIS A 294 4.99 3.67 8.47
C HIS A 294 5.67 5.04 8.46
N MET A 295 5.51 5.83 7.38
CA MET A 295 6.04 7.19 7.33
C MET A 295 5.36 8.11 8.35
N ALA A 296 4.05 7.98 8.55
CA ALA A 296 3.33 8.75 9.56
C ALA A 296 3.86 8.46 10.98
N ASP A 297 4.08 7.19 11.30
CA ASP A 297 4.65 6.75 12.58
C ASP A 297 6.08 7.28 12.79
N GLN A 298 6.93 7.26 11.75
CA GLN A 298 8.28 7.81 11.82
C GLN A 298 8.30 9.32 12.06
N ILE A 299 7.37 10.07 11.47
CA ILE A 299 7.26 11.52 11.68
C ILE A 299 6.90 11.82 13.14
N ASP A 300 5.90 11.12 13.69
CA ASP A 300 5.50 11.30 15.10
C ASP A 300 6.64 10.95 16.07
N THR A 301 7.40 9.89 15.77
CA THR A 301 8.58 9.50 16.54
C THR A 301 9.69 10.57 16.48
N LEU A 302 9.89 11.20 15.32
CA LEU A 302 10.87 12.28 15.16
C LEU A 302 10.45 13.55 15.90
N ASP A 303 9.17 13.92 15.84
CA ASP A 303 8.66 15.11 16.52
C ASP A 303 8.77 14.96 18.04
N THR A 304 8.43 13.80 18.59
CA THR A 304 8.60 13.51 20.02
C THR A 304 10.07 13.53 20.46
N ALA A 305 10.97 12.96 19.67
CA ALA A 305 12.41 12.99 19.94
C ALA A 305 12.97 14.42 19.89
N ASN A 306 12.56 15.23 18.92
CA ASN A 306 12.98 16.63 18.80
C ASN A 306 12.49 17.46 20.00
N ALA A 307 11.25 17.28 20.44
CA ALA A 307 10.72 17.95 21.63
C ALA A 307 11.52 17.57 22.89
N ALA A 308 11.81 16.28 23.08
CA ALA A 308 12.60 15.80 24.20
C ALA A 308 14.04 16.37 24.20
N LEU A 309 14.67 16.49 23.03
CA LEU A 309 16.00 17.06 22.88
C LEU A 309 16.02 18.55 23.26
N GLN A 310 15.04 19.33 22.79
CA GLN A 310 14.93 20.75 23.12
C GLN A 310 14.74 20.97 24.63
N ASP A 311 13.92 20.15 25.28
CA ASP A 311 13.71 20.23 26.73
C ASP A 311 14.96 19.82 27.51
N ALA A 312 15.69 18.80 27.07
CA ALA A 312 16.97 18.42 27.67
C ALA A 312 18.01 19.55 27.56
N GLN A 313 18.10 20.20 26.39
CA GLN A 313 19.02 21.30 26.16
C GLN A 313 18.68 22.52 27.05
N ARG A 314 17.40 22.85 27.22
CA ARG A 314 16.96 23.90 28.14
C ARG A 314 17.38 23.63 29.58
N ARG A 315 17.20 22.39 30.06
CA ARG A 315 17.57 22.00 31.43
C ARG A 315 19.07 22.12 31.66
N LEU A 316 19.86 21.60 30.73
CA LEU A 316 21.32 21.61 30.83
C LEU A 316 21.87 23.04 30.90
N LEU A 317 21.30 23.97 30.12
CA LEU A 317 21.72 25.37 30.16
C LEU A 317 21.31 26.07 31.45
N ALA A 318 20.13 25.79 31.98
CA ALA A 318 19.71 26.31 33.28
C ALA A 318 20.61 25.82 34.42
N GLU A 319 20.99 24.54 34.40
CA GLU A 319 21.93 23.96 35.39
C GLU A 319 23.31 24.62 35.30
N LEU A 320 23.87 24.78 34.09
CA LEU A 320 25.16 25.45 33.90
C LEU A 320 25.14 26.93 34.35
N GLU A 321 24.02 27.63 34.21
CA GLU A 321 23.89 29.00 34.68
C GLU A 321 23.87 29.10 36.21
N GLU A 322 23.17 28.18 36.86
CA GLU A 322 23.14 28.13 38.33
C GLU A 322 24.50 27.70 38.90
N GLU A 323 25.20 26.76 38.25
CA GLU A 323 26.56 26.36 38.62
C GLU A 323 27.52 27.55 38.52
N ARG A 324 27.47 28.34 37.44
CA ARG A 324 28.29 29.57 37.31
C ARG A 324 27.95 30.60 38.38
N LYS A 325 26.68 30.76 38.74
CA LYS A 325 26.24 31.65 39.82
C LYS A 325 26.78 31.20 41.17
N GLN A 326 26.81 29.89 41.41
CA GLN A 326 27.33 29.32 42.64
C GLN A 326 28.86 29.47 42.71
N LEU A 327 29.60 29.11 41.65
CA LEU A 327 31.05 29.27 41.58
C LEU A 327 31.48 30.73 41.76
N ALA A 328 30.80 31.69 41.12
CA ALA A 328 31.10 33.11 41.28
C ALA A 328 30.91 33.58 42.73
N ARG A 329 29.88 33.07 43.43
CA ARG A 329 29.65 33.34 44.85
C ARG A 329 30.71 32.70 45.73
N GLU A 330 31.03 31.43 45.53
CA GLU A 330 32.05 30.72 46.33
C GLU A 330 33.44 31.36 46.19
N ILE A 331 33.85 31.74 44.98
CA ILE A 331 35.12 32.44 44.77
C ILE A 331 35.11 33.81 45.48
N HIS A 332 34.01 34.56 45.38
CA HIS A 332 33.91 35.88 46.01
C HIS A 332 33.84 35.84 47.54
N ASP A 333 33.02 34.96 48.09
CA ASP A 333 32.70 34.94 49.51
C ASP A 333 33.70 34.13 50.34
N GLN A 334 34.31 33.09 49.76
CA GLN A 334 35.30 32.29 50.47
C GLN A 334 36.73 32.67 50.06
N VAL A 335 37.07 32.50 48.78
CA VAL A 335 38.48 32.56 48.34
C VAL A 335 39.04 33.99 48.41
N ILE A 336 38.30 34.98 47.92
CA ILE A 336 38.75 36.38 47.96
C ILE A 336 38.79 36.90 49.40
N GLN A 337 37.82 36.54 50.24
CA GLN A 337 37.80 36.97 51.65
C GLN A 337 38.96 36.35 52.44
N ASP A 338 39.25 35.06 52.24
CA ASP A 338 40.37 34.37 52.89
C ASP A 338 41.72 34.99 52.48
N LEU A 339 41.92 35.29 51.18
CA LEU A 339 43.14 35.93 50.70
C LEU A 339 43.30 37.36 51.25
N LEU A 340 42.20 38.11 51.39
CA LEU A 340 42.24 39.42 52.03
C LEU A 340 42.58 39.32 53.52
N ALA A 341 42.03 38.33 54.24
CA ALA A 341 42.36 38.09 55.65
C ALA A 341 43.85 37.76 55.83
N VAL A 342 44.39 36.86 55.00
CA VAL A 342 45.84 36.54 54.99
C VAL A 342 46.67 37.79 54.66
N SER A 343 46.22 38.62 53.72
CA SER A 343 46.89 39.90 53.41
C SER A 343 46.93 40.85 54.61
N TYR A 344 45.87 40.91 55.43
CA TYR A 344 45.82 41.73 56.64
C TYR A 344 46.71 41.17 57.76
N GLU A 345 46.73 39.86 57.97
CA GLU A 345 47.63 39.21 58.95
C GLU A 345 49.11 39.45 58.60
N LEU A 346 49.48 39.34 57.32
CA LEU A 346 50.83 39.64 56.85
C LEU A 346 51.21 41.12 57.02
N GLU A 347 50.25 42.03 56.87
CA GLU A 347 50.44 43.46 57.14
C GLU A 347 50.70 43.73 58.62
N GLU A 348 49.95 43.08 59.53
CA GLU A 348 50.17 43.20 60.97
C GLU A 348 51.55 42.68 61.40
N ILE A 349 51.98 41.53 60.85
CA ILE A 349 53.32 40.96 61.13
C ILE A 349 54.43 41.88 60.65
N GLY A 350 54.27 42.50 59.48
CA GLY A 350 55.23 43.47 58.93
C GLY A 350 55.31 44.79 59.71
N ALA A 351 54.24 45.16 60.42
CA ALA A 351 54.16 46.39 61.20
C ALA A 351 54.70 46.28 62.65
N ARG A 352 55.10 45.09 63.11
CA ARG A 352 55.67 44.88 64.45
C ARG A 352 57.09 45.43 64.57
N ASP A 353 57.36 46.15 65.66
CA ASP A 353 58.68 46.71 65.99
C ASP A 353 59.76 45.61 66.11
N GLY A 354 60.87 45.77 65.38
CA GLY A 354 62.01 44.84 65.40
C GLY A 354 62.09 43.85 64.22
N THR A 355 61.21 43.97 63.22
CA THR A 355 61.29 43.18 61.98
C THR A 355 62.51 43.58 61.13
N ALA A 356 63.32 42.58 60.74
CA ALA A 356 64.49 42.82 59.89
C ALA A 356 64.08 43.35 58.50
N THR A 357 64.83 44.32 57.96
CA THR A 357 64.52 45.00 56.68
C THR A 357 64.41 44.01 55.50
N SER A 358 65.12 42.89 55.53
CA SER A 358 65.01 41.81 54.52
C SER A 358 63.64 41.11 54.58
N LEU A 359 63.14 40.84 55.79
CA LEU A 359 61.85 40.18 56.02
C LEU A 359 60.68 41.08 55.64
N GLN A 360 60.80 42.39 55.87
CA GLN A 360 59.81 43.38 55.42
C GLN A 360 59.71 43.42 53.89
N SER A 361 60.84 43.35 53.18
CA SER A 361 60.83 43.31 51.71
C SER A 361 60.20 42.04 51.15
N GLU A 362 60.44 40.88 51.77
CA GLU A 362 59.81 39.61 51.37
C GLU A 362 58.30 39.61 51.63
N LEU A 363 57.85 40.12 52.78
CA LEU A 363 56.42 40.27 53.11
C LEU A 363 55.72 41.24 52.14
N LEU A 364 56.38 42.32 51.73
CA LEU A 364 55.87 43.23 50.70
C LEU A 364 55.72 42.53 49.34
N GLY A 365 56.66 41.67 48.96
CA GLY A 365 56.57 40.86 47.74
C GLY A 365 55.41 39.87 47.76
N ILE A 366 55.26 39.11 48.85
CA ILE A 366 54.15 38.14 49.03
C ILE A 366 52.79 38.85 48.98
N ARG A 367 52.67 40.02 49.63
CA ARG A 367 51.46 40.83 49.62
C ARG A 367 51.12 41.39 48.24
N GLY A 368 52.14 41.74 47.46
CA GLY A 368 52.00 42.07 46.04
C GLY A 368 51.38 40.91 45.25
N SER A 369 51.95 39.71 45.38
CA SER A 369 51.43 38.51 44.70
C SER A 369 50.00 38.14 45.13
N ILE A 370 49.65 38.30 46.41
CA ILE A 370 48.26 38.07 46.87
C ILE A 370 47.30 39.10 46.27
N ARG A 371 47.70 40.36 46.17
CA ARG A 371 46.87 41.40 45.52
C ARG A 371 46.63 41.07 44.06
N ASP A 372 47.68 40.69 43.33
CA ASP A 372 47.58 40.29 41.92
C ASP A 372 46.64 39.09 41.76
N LEU A 373 46.75 38.08 42.63
CA LEU A 373 45.84 36.92 42.65
C LEU A 373 44.38 37.30 42.96
N VAL A 374 44.15 38.24 43.88
CA VAL A 374 42.79 38.74 44.18
C VAL A 374 42.22 39.47 42.98
N ASP A 375 43.00 40.26 42.27
CA ASP A 375 42.55 40.97 41.07
C ASP A 375 42.28 40.01 39.91
N ASP A 376 43.11 38.97 39.73
CA ASP A 376 42.87 37.87 38.78
C ASP A 376 41.58 37.10 39.12
N LEU A 377 41.35 36.76 40.39
CA LEU A 377 40.13 36.07 40.84
C LEU A 377 38.88 36.94 40.66
N ARG A 378 38.97 38.26 40.93
CA ARG A 378 37.88 39.20 40.64
C ARG A 378 37.59 39.25 39.15
N HIS A 379 38.61 39.20 38.30
CA HIS A 379 38.43 39.14 36.85
C HIS A 379 37.74 37.84 36.41
N ILE A 380 38.13 36.69 36.97
CA ILE A 380 37.46 35.40 36.75
C ILE A 380 35.99 35.46 37.19
N CYS A 381 35.69 36.02 38.37
CA CYS A 381 34.32 36.21 38.85
C CYS A 381 33.49 37.07 37.89
N ARG A 382 34.02 38.22 37.41
CA ARG A 382 33.31 39.08 36.44
C ARG A 382 32.99 38.34 35.14
N ASN A 383 33.89 37.46 34.69
CA ASN A 383 33.69 36.64 33.51
C ASN A 383 32.69 35.49 33.75
N LEU A 384 32.63 34.94 34.96
CA LEU A 384 31.66 33.91 35.37
C LEU A 384 30.25 34.48 35.61
N ARG A 385 30.14 35.67 36.22
CA ARG A 385 28.89 36.42 36.40
C ARG A 385 29.20 37.87 36.82
N PRO A 386 28.82 38.89 36.03
CA PRO A 386 29.09 40.28 36.39
C PRO A 386 28.23 40.71 37.60
N PRO A 387 28.83 41.16 38.71
CA PRO A 387 28.08 41.59 39.90
C PRO A 387 27.26 42.88 39.68
N THR A 388 27.63 43.68 38.69
CA THR A 388 26.91 44.89 38.26
C THR A 388 25.56 44.55 37.61
N LEU A 389 25.46 43.37 36.97
CA LEU A 389 24.20 42.92 36.37
C LEU A 389 23.16 42.62 37.46
N ASP A 390 23.60 41.98 38.54
CA ASP A 390 22.71 41.57 39.64
C ASP A 390 22.21 42.77 40.46
N SER A 391 23.05 43.79 40.64
CA SER A 391 22.77 44.97 41.47
C SER A 391 22.13 46.11 40.71
N LEU A 392 22.60 46.42 39.49
CA LEU A 392 22.24 47.62 38.73
C LEU A 392 21.50 47.32 37.41
N GLY A 393 21.41 46.05 37.00
CA GLY A 393 20.73 45.62 35.78
C GLY A 393 21.57 45.73 34.51
N LEU A 394 20.94 45.39 33.37
CA LEU A 394 21.64 45.22 32.08
C LEU A 394 22.36 46.47 31.56
N GLY A 395 21.72 47.65 31.61
CA GLY A 395 22.28 48.88 31.04
C GLY A 395 23.62 49.26 31.68
N PRO A 396 23.68 49.49 33.01
CA PRO A 396 24.92 49.81 33.71
C PRO A 396 25.99 48.71 33.58
N ALA A 397 25.59 47.44 33.51
CA ALA A 397 26.51 46.34 33.29
C ALA A 397 27.18 46.39 31.91
N LEU A 398 26.41 46.67 30.85
CA LEU A 398 26.94 46.84 29.49
C LEU A 398 27.84 48.07 29.37
N GLU A 399 27.47 49.20 29.97
CA GLU A 399 28.30 50.41 29.99
C GLU A 399 29.65 50.16 30.67
N SER A 400 29.64 49.49 31.83
CA SER A 400 30.87 49.15 32.55
C SER A 400 31.74 48.18 31.75
N TYR A 401 31.14 47.11 31.22
CA TYR A 401 31.87 46.08 30.49
C TYR A 401 32.47 46.61 29.18
N THR A 402 31.71 47.39 28.40
CA THR A 402 32.18 47.94 27.11
C THR A 402 33.30 48.95 27.30
N ARG A 403 33.28 49.75 28.37
CA ARG A 403 34.35 50.69 28.71
C ARG A 403 35.64 49.96 29.07
N GLU A 404 35.57 49.00 30.01
CA GLU A 404 36.71 48.20 30.42
C GLU A 404 37.29 47.41 29.23
N TRP A 405 36.42 46.83 28.39
CA TRP A 405 36.84 46.12 27.18
C TRP A 405 37.52 47.03 26.15
N ALA A 406 37.03 48.26 25.95
CA ALA A 406 37.64 49.22 25.03
C ALA A 406 39.04 49.67 25.48
N GLU A 407 39.22 49.89 26.79
CA GLU A 407 40.52 50.24 27.38
C GLU A 407 41.56 49.13 27.19
N HIS A 408 41.17 47.86 27.34
CA HIS A 408 42.08 46.72 27.20
C HIS A 408 42.34 46.30 25.76
N SER A 409 41.34 46.43 24.88
CA SER A 409 41.46 46.01 23.47
C SER A 409 42.03 47.09 22.55
N GLY A 410 41.94 48.36 22.94
CA GLY A 410 42.29 49.50 22.08
C GLY A 410 41.28 49.77 20.96
N ILE A 411 40.12 49.10 20.97
CA ILE A 411 39.04 49.25 19.97
C ILE A 411 37.95 50.14 20.55
N ALA A 412 37.53 51.18 19.82
CA ALA A 412 36.51 52.09 20.31
C ALA A 412 35.11 51.46 20.27
N VAL A 413 34.36 51.53 21.37
CA VAL A 413 32.98 51.04 21.45
C VAL A 413 31.99 52.20 21.54
N LYS A 414 31.00 52.23 20.65
CA LYS A 414 29.84 53.13 20.72
C LYS A 414 28.64 52.36 21.23
N LEU A 415 28.17 52.67 22.43
CA LEU A 415 27.00 52.02 23.04
C LEU A 415 25.81 52.97 22.98
N SER A 416 24.69 52.49 22.42
CA SER A 416 23.41 53.18 22.41
C SER A 416 22.34 52.30 23.07
N LEU A 417 21.79 52.77 24.19
CA LEU A 417 20.75 52.08 24.94
C LEU A 417 19.44 52.89 24.88
N ASP A 418 18.32 52.22 24.64
CA ASP A 418 17.00 52.84 24.71
C ASP A 418 16.70 53.34 26.13
N ALA A 419 16.31 54.60 26.27
CA ALA A 419 15.98 55.22 27.56
C ALA A 419 14.82 54.53 28.30
N ARG A 420 14.04 53.69 27.61
CA ARG A 420 12.93 52.90 28.18
C ARG A 420 13.36 51.55 28.74
N LEU A 421 14.67 51.21 28.70
CA LEU A 421 15.19 49.95 29.21
C LEU A 421 15.04 49.90 30.76
N LYS A 422 14.04 49.17 31.24
CA LYS A 422 13.88 48.84 32.66
C LYS A 422 14.55 47.50 32.98
N ARG A 423 14.55 47.09 34.26
CA ARG A 423 14.90 45.73 34.69
C ARG A 423 14.10 44.71 33.87
N LEU A 424 14.80 43.81 33.19
CA LEU A 424 14.23 42.69 32.46
C LEU A 424 14.31 41.43 33.34
N PRO A 425 13.62 40.33 32.99
CA PRO A 425 13.85 39.04 33.64
C PRO A 425 15.34 38.67 33.64
N GLU A 426 15.85 38.14 34.75
CA GLU A 426 17.27 37.80 34.96
C GLU A 426 17.85 36.98 33.79
N SER A 427 17.08 36.02 33.27
CA SER A 427 17.47 35.19 32.13
C SER A 427 17.66 35.97 30.82
N ILE A 428 16.86 37.00 30.58
CA ILE A 428 16.97 37.87 29.39
C ILE A 428 18.15 38.82 29.55
N GLU A 429 18.33 39.43 30.73
CA GLU A 429 19.47 40.30 31.01
C GLU A 429 20.81 39.56 30.84
N LEU A 430 20.92 38.38 31.45
CA LEU A 430 22.09 37.52 31.33
C LEU A 430 22.35 37.11 29.88
N SER A 431 21.32 36.67 29.16
CA SER A 431 21.49 36.22 27.78
C SER A 431 21.94 37.35 26.85
N ILE A 432 21.34 38.55 26.96
CA ILE A 432 21.76 39.72 26.18
C ILE A 432 23.21 40.08 26.51
N PHE A 433 23.55 40.14 27.80
CA PHE A 433 24.91 40.45 28.23
C PHE A 433 25.93 39.47 27.66
N ARG A 434 25.62 38.17 27.69
CA ARG A 434 26.50 37.12 27.14
C ARG A 434 26.62 37.16 25.63
N ILE A 435 25.55 37.47 24.91
CA ILE A 435 25.59 37.66 23.46
C ILE A 435 26.54 38.81 23.13
N VAL A 436 26.47 39.91 23.88
CA VAL A 436 27.39 41.05 23.72
C VAL A 436 28.84 40.66 24.04
N GLN A 437 29.09 39.91 25.12
CA GLN A 437 30.44 39.43 25.46
C GLN A 437 31.02 38.55 24.35
N GLU A 438 30.25 37.58 23.86
CA GLU A 438 30.71 36.66 22.83
C GLU A 438 30.95 37.39 21.50
N ALA A 439 30.05 38.32 21.13
CA ALA A 439 30.22 39.16 19.96
C ALA A 439 31.48 40.03 20.03
N LEU A 440 31.74 40.70 21.16
CA LEU A 440 32.94 41.51 21.35
C LEU A 440 34.22 40.66 21.37
N ASN A 441 34.18 39.47 21.96
CA ASN A 441 35.31 38.54 21.92
C ASN A 441 35.62 38.10 20.48
N ASN A 442 34.58 37.85 19.67
CA ASN A 442 34.72 37.55 18.25
C ASN A 442 35.33 38.72 17.48
N VAL A 443 34.91 39.96 17.75
CA VAL A 443 35.51 41.15 17.13
C VAL A 443 37.00 41.22 17.45
N ARG A 444 37.38 41.09 18.74
CA ARG A 444 38.78 41.18 19.17
C ARG A 444 39.66 40.12 18.50
N LYS A 445 39.16 38.89 18.37
CA LYS A 445 39.93 37.75 17.85
C LYS A 445 39.98 37.68 16.33
N HIS A 446 38.93 38.15 15.64
CA HIS A 446 38.70 37.78 14.24
C HIS A 446 38.41 38.96 13.30
N ALA A 447 37.93 40.10 13.77
CA ALA A 447 37.44 41.15 12.88
C ALA A 447 38.53 42.15 12.41
N ALA A 448 39.64 42.30 13.15
CA ALA A 448 40.61 43.38 12.94
C ALA A 448 39.95 44.79 12.89
N ALA A 449 38.88 44.97 13.66
CA ALA A 449 38.09 46.19 13.69
C ALA A 449 38.77 47.29 14.51
N THR A 450 38.46 48.55 14.19
CA THR A 450 38.88 49.73 14.96
C THR A 450 37.71 50.35 15.75
N VAL A 451 36.47 50.07 15.33
CA VAL A 451 35.25 50.57 15.98
C VAL A 451 34.18 49.47 15.99
N VAL A 452 33.47 49.37 17.12
CA VAL A 452 32.25 48.56 17.27
C VAL A 452 31.10 49.44 17.73
N GLU A 453 29.93 49.28 17.12
CA GLU A 453 28.69 49.92 17.51
C GLU A 453 27.71 48.88 18.05
N ILE A 454 27.20 49.14 19.25
CA ILE A 454 26.22 48.28 19.93
C ILE A 454 24.98 49.12 20.18
N THR A 455 23.84 48.68 19.66
CA THR A 455 22.54 49.31 19.88
C THR A 455 21.56 48.32 20.50
N LEU A 456 20.92 48.68 21.60
CA LEU A 456 19.85 47.90 22.23
C LEU A 456 18.58 48.76 22.32
N GLN A 457 17.56 48.41 21.54
CA GLN A 457 16.34 49.22 21.40
C GLN A 457 15.05 48.41 21.31
N HIS A 458 13.95 48.98 21.81
CA HIS A 458 12.62 48.37 21.61
C HIS A 458 12.12 48.64 20.19
N THR A 459 11.94 47.58 19.42
CA THR A 459 11.31 47.66 18.08
C THR A 459 9.79 47.58 18.18
N SER A 460 9.29 46.92 19.21
CA SER A 460 7.86 46.92 19.59
C SER A 460 7.72 46.87 21.12
N PRO A 461 6.52 47.08 21.68
CA PRO A 461 6.26 46.94 23.12
C PRO A 461 6.59 45.54 23.70
N ARG A 462 6.82 44.55 22.84
CA ARG A 462 7.12 43.15 23.21
C ARG A 462 8.40 42.61 22.56
N THR A 463 9.20 43.46 21.92
CA THR A 463 10.41 42.98 21.23
C THR A 463 11.57 43.95 21.40
N LEU A 464 12.70 43.39 21.86
CA LEU A 464 13.99 44.04 21.95
C LEU A 464 14.83 43.65 20.74
N MET A 465 15.49 44.64 20.13
CA MET A 465 16.47 44.45 19.07
C MET A 465 17.84 44.83 19.60
N LEU A 466 18.72 43.84 19.64
CA LEU A 466 20.16 44.04 19.83
C LEU A 466 20.82 44.02 18.46
N SER A 467 21.57 45.07 18.12
CA SER A 467 22.42 45.10 16.94
C SER A 467 23.86 45.40 17.33
N ILE A 468 24.79 44.62 16.80
CA ILE A 468 26.22 44.76 17.02
C ILE A 468 26.89 44.83 15.66
N ALA A 469 27.51 45.95 15.35
CA ALA A 469 28.16 46.21 14.07
C ALA A 469 29.65 46.50 14.29
N ASP A 470 30.53 45.82 13.55
CA ASP A 470 31.95 46.15 13.49
C ASP A 470 32.34 46.74 12.13
N ASN A 471 33.52 47.38 12.06
CA ASN A 471 34.09 47.91 10.82
C ASN A 471 35.30 47.11 10.31
N GLY A 472 35.38 45.83 10.69
CA GLY A 472 36.48 44.92 10.40
C GLY A 472 36.50 44.36 8.98
N CYS A 473 36.94 43.11 8.84
CA CYS A 473 37.08 42.39 7.55
C CYS A 473 35.86 41.54 7.14
N GLY A 474 34.85 41.40 8.00
CA GLY A 474 33.59 40.74 7.68
C GLY A 474 33.71 39.22 7.57
N LEU A 475 32.62 38.56 7.17
CA LEU A 475 32.54 37.10 6.95
C LEU A 475 32.75 36.74 5.47
N GLY A 476 33.22 35.53 5.17
CA GLY A 476 33.43 35.03 3.80
C GLY A 476 32.13 34.99 2.97
N GLN A 477 32.24 35.04 1.62
CA GLN A 477 31.11 35.17 0.69
C GLN A 477 30.11 33.99 0.65
N GLU A 478 30.42 32.84 1.24
CA GLU A 478 29.56 31.65 1.32
C GLU A 478 29.29 31.26 2.78
N PHE A 479 28.57 32.11 3.52
CA PHE A 479 28.23 31.87 4.92
C PHE A 479 26.80 31.32 5.05
N ASP A 480 26.66 30.04 5.42
CA ASP A 480 25.39 29.40 5.76
C ASP A 480 25.36 29.05 7.26
N LEU A 481 24.32 29.52 7.95
CA LEU A 481 24.07 29.25 9.38
C LEU A 481 23.97 27.74 9.67
N ALA A 482 23.52 26.93 8.70
CA ALA A 482 23.40 25.48 8.85
C ALA A 482 24.75 24.73 8.82
N ALA A 483 25.81 25.34 8.28
CA ALA A 483 27.14 24.73 8.12
C ALA A 483 28.15 25.12 9.24
N LEU A 484 27.72 25.92 10.21
CA LEU A 484 28.53 26.43 11.32
C LEU A 484 29.28 25.37 12.16
N PRO A 485 28.72 24.18 12.46
CA PRO A 485 29.42 23.16 13.25
C PRO A 485 30.66 22.61 12.55
N THR A 486 30.64 22.53 11.22
CA THR A 486 31.71 21.96 10.40
C THR A 486 32.86 22.94 10.12
N GLN A 487 32.65 24.24 10.32
CA GLN A 487 33.65 25.29 10.04
C GLN A 487 34.33 25.86 11.30
N GLY A 488 34.05 25.32 12.50
CA GLY A 488 34.74 25.69 13.74
C GLY A 488 34.35 27.05 14.34
N HIS A 489 33.24 27.66 13.88
CA HIS A 489 32.74 28.95 14.37
C HIS A 489 31.84 28.79 15.62
N TYR A 490 32.38 28.17 16.67
CA TYR A 490 31.64 27.82 17.90
C TYR A 490 31.01 29.03 18.62
N GLY A 491 31.60 30.22 18.50
CA GLY A 491 31.07 31.44 19.14
C GLY A 491 29.75 31.94 18.56
N LEU A 492 29.57 31.85 17.24
CA LEU A 492 28.31 32.25 16.57
C LEU A 492 27.21 31.20 16.77
N LEU A 493 27.59 29.92 16.83
CA LEU A 493 26.68 28.82 17.20
C LEU A 493 26.12 29.04 18.61
N GLY A 494 26.98 29.34 19.59
CA GLY A 494 26.56 29.61 20.96
C GLY A 494 25.69 30.87 21.13
N ILE A 495 25.81 31.87 20.24
CA ILE A 495 24.88 33.01 20.19
C ILE A 495 23.53 32.56 19.61
N SER A 496 23.54 31.81 18.51
CA SER A 496 22.31 31.34 17.85
C SER A 496 21.47 30.43 18.74
N GLU A 497 22.10 29.52 19.50
CA GLU A 497 21.43 28.62 20.44
C GLU A 497 20.75 29.40 21.57
N ARG A 498 21.44 30.41 22.14
CA ARG A 498 20.87 31.26 23.20
C ARG A 498 19.67 32.07 22.71
N VAL A 499 19.75 32.61 21.50
CA VAL A 499 18.64 33.37 20.91
C VAL A 499 17.44 32.47 20.65
N ALA A 500 17.66 31.25 20.15
CA ALA A 500 16.60 30.27 19.95
C ALA A 500 15.88 29.89 21.26
N LEU A 501 16.62 29.77 22.37
CA LEU A 501 16.07 29.43 23.69
C LEU A 501 15.20 30.55 24.27
N LEU A 502 15.50 31.80 23.95
CA LEU A 502 14.65 32.94 24.28
C LEU A 502 13.43 33.07 23.35
N GLY A 503 13.26 32.19 22.37
CA GLY A 503 12.23 32.31 21.33
C GLY A 503 12.47 33.49 20.38
N GLY A 504 13.73 33.94 20.28
CA GLY A 504 14.16 35.06 19.46
C GLY A 504 14.58 34.66 18.05
N ARG A 505 14.91 35.67 17.23
CA ARG A 505 15.47 35.48 15.88
C ARG A 505 16.88 36.06 15.79
N PHE A 506 17.77 35.30 15.17
CA PHE A 506 19.16 35.66 14.98
C PHE A 506 19.46 35.82 13.49
N LYS A 507 20.14 36.91 13.14
CA LYS A 507 20.60 37.16 11.77
C LYS A 507 22.01 37.74 11.81
N VAL A 508 22.87 37.26 10.93
CA VAL A 508 24.22 37.80 10.72
C VAL A 508 24.39 38.11 9.24
N GLN A 509 24.97 39.27 8.95
CA GLN A 509 25.23 39.70 7.57
C GLN A 509 26.47 40.59 7.53
N ASN A 510 27.14 40.64 6.37
CA ASN A 510 28.23 41.59 6.16
C ASN A 510 27.70 43.03 6.05
N HIS A 511 28.48 43.98 6.57
CA HIS A 511 28.16 45.40 6.62
C HIS A 511 29.23 46.23 5.88
N ALA A 512 28.82 47.22 5.10
CA ALA A 512 29.74 48.10 4.37
C ALA A 512 30.39 49.12 5.33
N PRO A 513 31.72 49.39 5.26
CA PRO A 513 32.64 49.10 4.17
C PRO A 513 33.56 47.87 4.41
N GLY A 514 33.12 46.88 5.19
CA GLY A 514 33.92 45.66 5.37
C GLY A 514 33.61 44.80 6.59
N GLY A 515 32.79 45.21 7.57
CA GLY A 515 32.63 44.48 8.84
C GLY A 515 31.42 43.56 8.92
N THR A 516 31.08 43.11 10.12
CA THR A 516 29.94 42.21 10.38
C THR A 516 28.82 42.96 11.12
N LEU A 517 27.57 42.70 10.73
CA LEU A 517 26.38 43.12 11.46
C LEU A 517 25.65 41.89 12.01
N LEU A 518 25.56 41.84 13.33
CA LEU A 518 24.82 40.86 14.10
C LEU A 518 23.52 41.48 14.61
N GLN A 519 22.38 40.87 14.30
CA GLN A 519 21.06 41.31 14.72
C GLN A 519 20.35 40.19 15.49
N VAL A 520 19.83 40.54 16.66
CA VAL A 520 19.15 39.64 17.57
C VAL A 520 17.84 40.27 18.00
N GLU A 521 16.74 39.62 17.63
CA GLU A 521 15.39 39.95 18.10
C GLU A 521 15.02 39.05 19.26
N ILE A 522 14.71 39.64 20.42
CA ILE A 522 14.32 38.90 21.63
C ILE A 522 12.91 39.33 22.04
N PRO A 523 11.96 38.39 22.17
CA PRO A 523 10.66 38.69 22.75
C PRO A 523 10.78 39.03 24.23
N HIS A 524 10.07 40.07 24.68
CA HIS A 524 10.10 40.56 26.05
C HIS A 524 8.68 40.86 26.57
N PRO A 525 8.41 40.70 27.90
CA PRO A 525 7.16 41.13 28.51
C PRO A 525 6.75 42.58 28.15
N ARG A 526 5.44 42.83 28.03
CA ARG A 526 4.93 44.12 27.53
C ARG A 526 5.36 45.29 28.41
N ILE A 527 5.96 46.32 27.79
CA ILE A 527 6.17 47.61 28.45
C ILE A 527 4.97 48.51 28.17
N GLU A 528 4.36 49.08 29.23
CA GLU A 528 3.28 50.06 29.11
C GLU A 528 3.80 51.34 28.44
N ALA A 529 3.08 51.82 27.42
CA ALA A 529 3.39 53.06 26.72
C ALA A 529 3.08 54.26 27.64
N PRO A 530 3.79 55.39 27.53
CA PRO A 530 3.39 56.61 28.23
C PRO A 530 2.10 57.12 27.58
N GLY A 531 0.96 56.80 28.18
CA GLY A 531 -0.37 57.18 27.69
C GLY A 531 -1.56 56.47 28.35
N ASP A 532 -1.38 55.29 28.95
CA ASP A 532 -2.45 54.61 29.71
C ASP A 532 -2.31 54.92 31.22
N GLN A 533 -2.65 56.16 31.60
CA GLN A 533 -3.25 56.42 32.91
C GLN A 533 -4.58 57.10 32.63
N GLY A 534 -5.63 56.27 32.55
CA GLY A 534 -7.04 56.67 32.52
C GLY A 534 -7.78 55.90 33.59
#